data_AF-A0A382UN58-F1
#
_entry.id   AF-A0A382UN58-F1
#
_cell.length_a   1.000
_cell.length_b   1.000
_cell.length_c   1.000
_cell.angle_alpha   90.00
_cell.angle_beta   90.00
_cell.angle_gamma   90.00
#
_symmetry.space_group_name_H-M   'P 1'
#
loop_
_entity.id
_entity.type
_entity.pdbx_description
1 polymer ?
#
loop_
_entity_poly.entity_id
_entity_poly.type
_entity_poly.pdbx_seq_one_letter_code
_entity_poly.pdbx_strand_id
1 'polypeptide(L)'
;MTEFFTFEVPGAKFMPMYRNRMWDGKIRLFSPGTGQIYVGLLSYIKKYCKQNNIEYTIEEDVENNRNIILSDVKNFIRSLKPKSKGKSLKIRDYQLEAVQHAISKNRALLVSPTASGKSLIIYALVRYYHMMGLKTLILVPTTSLVEQMYKDFEDYGWD
;
A
#
# COMPACT_ATOMS: atom_id res chain seq x y z
N MET A 1 -16.56 8.21 18.03
CA MET A 1 -15.92 7.64 16.82
C MET A 1 -15.67 8.69 15.73
N THR A 2 -16.70 9.42 15.27
CA THR A 2 -16.56 10.45 14.22
C THR A 2 -15.45 11.46 14.51
N GLU A 3 -15.44 12.06 15.70
CA GLU A 3 -14.44 13.06 16.08
C GLU A 3 -13.02 12.48 16.17
N PHE A 4 -12.88 11.25 16.68
CA PHE A 4 -11.59 10.56 16.79
C PHE A 4 -10.94 10.31 15.41
N PHE A 5 -11.75 10.04 14.38
CA PHE A 5 -11.32 9.84 13.00
C PHE A 5 -11.49 11.10 12.15
N THR A 6 -11.21 12.25 12.73
CA THR A 6 -11.28 13.56 12.08
C THR A 6 -9.96 14.29 12.24
N PHE A 7 -9.52 15.00 11.20
CA PHE A 7 -8.36 15.90 11.28
C PHE A 7 -8.64 17.21 10.56
N GLU A 8 -7.99 18.28 11.02
CA GLU A 8 -8.05 19.59 10.40
C GLU A 8 -7.18 19.65 9.14
N VAL A 9 -7.70 20.26 8.09
CA VAL A 9 -6.94 20.41 6.84
C VAL A 9 -6.01 21.61 6.98
N PRO A 10 -4.68 21.44 6.80
CA PRO A 10 -3.74 22.55 6.82
C PRO A 10 -4.14 23.63 5.83
N GLY A 11 -4.28 24.88 6.30
CA GLY A 11 -4.68 26.00 5.45
C GLY A 11 -6.18 26.09 5.15
N ALA A 12 -7.04 25.25 5.76
CA ALA A 12 -8.49 25.28 5.56
C ALA A 12 -9.11 26.68 5.67
N LYS A 13 -8.62 27.50 6.60
CA LYS A 13 -9.06 28.89 6.82
C LYS A 13 -8.97 29.79 5.58
N PHE A 14 -8.14 29.43 4.60
CA PHE A 14 -7.98 30.17 3.35
C PHE A 14 -8.91 29.68 2.24
N MET A 15 -9.55 28.52 2.41
CA MET A 15 -10.44 27.94 1.39
C MET A 15 -11.79 28.69 1.36
N PRO A 16 -12.35 29.00 0.16
CA PRO A 16 -13.61 29.75 0.04
C PRO A 16 -14.77 29.12 0.80
N MET A 17 -14.89 27.78 0.80
CA MET A 17 -15.94 27.06 1.52
C MET A 17 -15.87 27.25 3.03
N TYR A 18 -14.67 27.35 3.59
CA TYR A 18 -14.48 27.63 5.02
C TYR A 18 -14.88 29.08 5.35
N ARG A 19 -14.41 30.04 4.54
CA ARG A 19 -14.74 31.48 4.72
C ARG A 19 -16.24 31.75 4.61
N ASN A 20 -16.90 31.06 3.68
CA ASN A 20 -18.35 31.13 3.49
C ASN A 20 -19.13 30.24 4.48
N ARG A 21 -18.45 29.63 5.48
CA ARG A 21 -19.03 28.78 6.54
C ARG A 21 -19.83 27.57 6.04
N MET A 22 -19.57 27.13 4.80
CA MET A 22 -20.18 25.93 4.22
C MET A 22 -19.41 24.65 4.59
N TRP A 23 -18.17 24.79 5.05
CA TRP A 23 -17.33 23.68 5.51
C TRP A 23 -16.52 24.10 6.72
N ASP A 24 -16.37 23.19 7.68
CA ASP A 24 -15.71 23.45 8.96
C ASP A 24 -14.19 23.24 8.94
N GLY A 25 -13.61 22.95 7.77
CA GLY A 25 -12.17 22.78 7.61
C GLY A 25 -11.64 21.41 8.03
N LYS A 26 -12.53 20.47 8.33
CA LYS A 26 -12.19 19.13 8.83
C LYS A 26 -12.51 18.04 7.81
N ILE A 27 -11.63 17.05 7.72
CA ILE A 27 -11.91 15.79 7.00
C ILE A 27 -12.30 14.73 8.02
N ARG A 28 -13.44 14.07 7.77
CA ARG A 28 -13.97 12.97 8.58
C ARG A 28 -13.77 11.67 7.80
N LEU A 29 -13.06 10.71 8.39
CA LEU A 29 -12.75 9.41 7.76
C LEU A 29 -13.79 8.32 8.07
N PHE A 30 -14.61 8.55 9.09
CA PHE A 30 -15.79 7.74 9.40
C PHE A 30 -17.04 8.45 8.86
N SER A 31 -17.89 7.71 8.14
CA SER A 31 -19.19 8.17 7.66
C SER A 31 -20.30 7.70 8.62
N PRO A 32 -20.93 8.59 9.41
CA PRO A 32 -22.00 8.18 10.31
C PRO A 32 -23.25 7.68 9.58
N GLY A 33 -23.52 8.20 8.38
CA GLY A 33 -24.70 7.82 7.60
C GLY A 33 -24.63 6.41 7.02
N THR A 34 -23.42 5.93 6.70
CA THR A 34 -23.22 4.58 6.15
C THR A 34 -22.55 3.61 7.13
N GLY A 35 -22.02 4.10 8.25
CA GLY A 35 -21.21 3.30 9.17
C GLY A 35 -19.85 2.90 8.62
N GLN A 36 -19.42 3.47 7.48
CA GLN A 36 -18.20 3.05 6.78
C GLN A 36 -16.97 3.83 7.23
N ILE A 37 -15.83 3.16 7.18
CA ILE A 37 -14.49 3.71 7.44
C ILE A 37 -13.46 2.96 6.61
N TYR A 38 -12.34 3.62 6.29
CA TYR A 38 -11.23 2.98 5.60
C TYR A 38 -10.62 1.85 6.43
N VAL A 39 -10.60 0.64 5.88
CA VAL A 39 -9.99 -0.55 6.51
C VAL A 39 -8.50 -0.37 6.85
N GLY A 40 -7.78 0.53 6.17
CA GLY A 40 -6.41 0.89 6.55
C GLY A 40 -6.29 1.49 7.96
N LEU A 41 -7.40 1.92 8.57
CA LEU A 41 -7.48 2.46 9.92
C LEU A 41 -7.86 1.40 10.96
N LEU A 42 -7.98 0.12 10.60
CA LEU A 42 -8.43 -0.94 11.51
C LEU A 42 -7.65 -0.98 12.83
N SER A 43 -6.33 -0.83 12.79
CA SER A 43 -5.49 -0.79 14.00
C SER A 43 -5.86 0.38 14.93
N TYR A 44 -6.22 1.53 14.36
CA TYR A 44 -6.70 2.70 15.10
C TYR A 44 -8.11 2.48 15.66
N ILE A 45 -8.98 1.76 14.94
CA ILE A 45 -10.31 1.37 15.43
C ILE A 45 -10.19 0.46 16.66
N LYS A 46 -9.36 -0.59 16.57
CA LYS A 46 -9.08 -1.48 17.71
C LYS A 46 -8.55 -0.71 18.92
N LYS A 47 -7.61 0.22 18.67
CA LYS A 47 -7.06 1.09 19.72
C LYS A 47 -8.15 1.97 20.35
N TYR A 48 -9.01 2.58 19.53
CA TYR A 48 -10.13 3.39 19.99
C TYR A 48 -11.08 2.56 20.86
N CYS A 49 -11.50 1.38 20.40
CA CYS A 49 -12.37 0.49 21.17
C CYS A 49 -11.74 0.10 22.52
N LYS A 50 -10.45 -0.30 22.52
CA LYS A 50 -9.71 -0.62 23.74
C LYS A 50 -9.65 0.57 24.71
N GLN A 51 -9.40 1.78 24.23
CA GLN A 51 -9.30 2.98 25.08
C GLN A 51 -10.65 3.40 25.69
N ASN A 52 -11.76 3.05 25.04
CA ASN A 52 -13.10 3.41 25.47
C ASN A 52 -13.87 2.24 26.08
N ASN A 53 -13.21 1.11 26.35
CA ASN A 53 -13.83 -0.13 26.85
C ASN A 53 -15.04 -0.59 26.01
N ILE A 54 -14.93 -0.47 24.68
CA ILE A 54 -15.95 -0.90 23.73
C ILE A 54 -15.61 -2.31 23.26
N GLU A 55 -16.50 -3.25 23.49
CA GLU A 55 -16.41 -4.59 22.92
C GLU A 55 -16.70 -4.56 21.42
N TYR A 56 -16.00 -5.40 20.66
CA TYR A 56 -16.20 -5.53 19.23
C TYR A 56 -15.90 -6.96 18.78
N THR A 57 -16.54 -7.36 17.68
CA THR A 57 -16.25 -8.59 16.95
C THR A 57 -15.64 -8.23 15.59
N ILE A 58 -14.78 -9.10 15.06
CA ILE A 58 -14.16 -8.93 13.76
C ILE A 58 -14.54 -10.12 12.89
N GLU A 59 -15.13 -9.83 11.74
CA GLU A 59 -15.41 -10.83 10.70
C GLU A 59 -14.10 -11.37 10.11
N GLU A 60 -14.08 -12.65 9.76
CA GLU A 60 -12.88 -13.39 9.36
C GLU A 60 -12.10 -12.71 8.21
N ASP A 61 -12.82 -12.18 7.22
CA ASP A 61 -12.22 -11.55 6.03
C ASP A 61 -11.59 -10.16 6.28
N VAL A 62 -11.82 -9.56 7.44
CA VAL A 62 -11.27 -8.24 7.78
C VAL A 62 -9.79 -8.34 8.13
N GLU A 63 -9.36 -9.43 8.76
CA GLU A 63 -7.96 -9.71 9.13
C GLU A 63 -7.38 -10.89 8.36
N ASN A 64 -7.29 -10.72 7.04
CA ASN A 64 -6.87 -11.76 6.10
C ASN A 64 -5.34 -11.87 5.89
N ASN A 65 -4.56 -11.75 6.97
CA ASN A 65 -3.10 -11.87 6.89
C ASN A 65 -2.68 -13.28 6.46
N ARG A 66 -1.76 -13.37 5.49
CA ARG A 66 -1.21 -14.64 5.01
C ARG A 66 0.12 -14.95 5.68
N ASN A 67 0.33 -16.22 6.04
CA ASN A 67 1.65 -16.69 6.46
C ASN A 67 2.53 -16.94 5.22
N ILE A 68 3.40 -15.98 4.90
CA ILE A 68 4.29 -16.04 3.74
C ILE A 68 5.72 -16.28 4.21
N ILE A 69 6.30 -17.40 3.76
CA ILE A 69 7.66 -17.81 4.12
C ILE A 69 8.68 -17.04 3.24
N LEU A 70 9.69 -16.44 3.86
CA LEU A 70 10.69 -15.61 3.17
C LEU A 70 11.50 -16.40 2.11
N SER A 71 11.77 -17.69 2.36
CA SER A 71 12.45 -18.57 1.40
C SER A 71 11.67 -18.74 0.11
N ASP A 72 10.33 -18.81 0.20
CA ASP A 72 9.46 -19.00 -0.96
C ASP A 72 9.43 -17.72 -1.80
N VAL A 73 9.36 -16.55 -1.14
CA VAL A 73 9.49 -15.25 -1.81
C VAL A 73 10.83 -15.14 -2.54
N LYS A 74 11.92 -15.57 -1.89
CA LYS A 74 13.26 -15.57 -2.50
C LYS A 74 13.34 -16.50 -3.71
N ASN A 75 12.81 -17.71 -3.61
CA ASN A 75 12.78 -18.68 -4.70
C ASN A 75 11.91 -18.19 -5.86
N PHE A 76 10.74 -17.62 -5.55
CA PHE A 76 9.87 -16.98 -6.53
C PHE A 76 10.61 -15.88 -7.29
N ILE A 77 11.21 -14.91 -6.61
CA ILE A 77 11.90 -13.81 -7.29
C ILE A 77 13.11 -14.29 -8.09
N ARG A 78 13.82 -15.33 -7.61
CA ARG A 78 14.88 -15.98 -8.40
C ARG A 78 14.33 -16.65 -9.66
N SER A 79 13.16 -17.27 -9.61
CA SER A 79 12.54 -17.88 -10.79
C SER A 79 12.11 -16.84 -11.85
N LEU A 80 11.87 -15.58 -11.45
CA LEU A 80 11.64 -14.48 -12.39
C LEU A 80 12.90 -14.13 -13.19
N LYS A 81 14.09 -14.56 -12.73
CA LYS A 81 15.40 -14.29 -13.35
C LYS A 81 15.58 -12.81 -13.76
N PRO A 82 15.29 -11.85 -12.87
CA PRO A 82 15.29 -10.44 -13.24
C PRO A 82 16.68 -10.02 -13.72
N LYS A 83 16.71 -9.22 -14.79
CA LYS A 83 17.95 -8.65 -15.35
C LYS A 83 17.93 -7.15 -15.23
N SER A 84 19.08 -6.51 -15.39
CA SER A 84 19.13 -5.11 -15.77
C SER A 84 20.35 -4.87 -16.63
N LYS A 85 20.15 -4.20 -17.77
CA LYS A 85 21.16 -3.99 -18.81
C LYS A 85 21.86 -5.31 -19.18
N GLY A 86 21.06 -6.37 -19.31
CA GLY A 86 21.53 -7.73 -19.62
C GLY A 86 22.21 -8.50 -18.48
N LYS A 87 22.43 -7.89 -17.30
CA LYS A 87 23.06 -8.55 -16.15
C LYS A 87 22.01 -9.06 -15.16
N SER A 88 22.20 -10.25 -14.60
CA SER A 88 21.27 -10.76 -13.58
C SER A 88 21.26 -9.88 -12.33
N LEU A 89 20.07 -9.52 -11.88
CA LEU A 89 19.86 -8.78 -10.65
C LEU A 89 19.80 -9.72 -9.45
N LYS A 90 20.61 -9.42 -8.45
CA LYS A 90 20.52 -10.04 -7.13
C LYS A 90 19.60 -9.20 -6.25
N ILE A 91 18.51 -9.80 -5.80
CA ILE A 91 17.63 -9.16 -4.81
C ILE A 91 18.32 -9.05 -3.45
N ARG A 92 18.11 -7.92 -2.77
CA ARG A 92 18.64 -7.62 -1.43
C ARG A 92 17.65 -8.02 -0.34
N ASP A 93 18.14 -8.25 0.87
CA ASP A 93 17.33 -8.77 1.97
C ASP A 93 16.15 -7.86 2.33
N TYR A 94 16.36 -6.54 2.40
CA TYR A 94 15.26 -5.59 2.64
C TYR A 94 14.20 -5.58 1.52
N GLN A 95 14.58 -5.92 0.28
CA GLN A 95 13.63 -6.02 -0.83
C GLN A 95 12.80 -7.31 -0.69
N LEU A 96 13.43 -8.41 -0.26
CA LEU A 96 12.74 -9.67 0.04
C LEU A 96 11.72 -9.47 1.17
N GLU A 97 12.15 -8.84 2.26
CA GLU A 97 11.27 -8.53 3.40
C GLU A 97 10.12 -7.61 2.98
N ALA A 98 10.38 -6.61 2.14
CA ALA A 98 9.33 -5.72 1.63
C ALA A 98 8.28 -6.48 0.80
N VAL A 99 8.71 -7.39 -0.10
CA VAL A 99 7.78 -8.22 -0.89
C VAL A 99 7.01 -9.18 0.02
N GLN A 100 7.70 -9.87 0.93
CA GLN A 100 7.09 -10.80 1.88
C GLN A 100 6.03 -10.10 2.74
N HIS A 101 6.35 -8.93 3.27
CA HIS A 101 5.45 -8.13 4.08
C HIS A 101 4.22 -7.67 3.28
N ALA A 102 4.43 -7.18 2.05
CA ALA A 102 3.34 -6.72 1.19
C ALA A 102 2.37 -7.85 0.80
N ILE A 103 2.88 -9.04 0.47
CA ILE A 103 2.04 -10.22 0.15
C ILE A 103 1.33 -10.73 1.43
N SER A 104 2.02 -10.72 2.58
CA SER A 104 1.44 -11.19 3.84
C SER A 104 0.29 -10.30 4.33
N LYS A 105 0.40 -8.97 4.16
CA LYS A 105 -0.57 -8.01 4.73
C LYS A 105 -1.66 -7.57 3.77
N ASN A 106 -1.57 -7.88 2.47
CA ASN A 106 -2.41 -7.37 1.37
C ASN A 106 -2.38 -5.83 1.17
N ARG A 107 -2.13 -5.06 2.23
CA ARG A 107 -1.98 -3.60 2.24
C ARG A 107 -0.85 -3.21 3.17
N ALA A 108 0.14 -2.50 2.65
CA ALA A 108 1.27 -2.04 3.42
C ALA A 108 1.75 -0.66 2.94
N LEU A 109 2.29 0.13 3.87
CA LEU A 109 3.09 1.31 3.55
C LEU A 109 4.57 0.92 3.65
N LEU A 110 5.22 0.77 2.50
CA LEU A 110 6.63 0.40 2.43
C LEU A 110 7.49 1.66 2.35
N VAL A 111 8.09 2.06 3.46
CA VAL A 111 9.03 3.20 3.51
C VAL A 111 10.40 2.72 3.07
N SER A 112 10.95 3.37 2.04
CA SER A 112 12.26 3.01 1.50
C SER A 112 12.92 4.25 0.89
N PRO A 113 14.24 4.45 0.99
CA PRO A 113 14.93 5.63 0.43
C PRO A 113 15.02 5.59 -1.10
N THR A 114 15.12 6.73 -1.77
CA THR A 114 15.35 6.80 -3.23
C THR A 114 16.59 5.97 -3.62
N ALA A 115 16.60 5.43 -4.84
CA ALA A 115 17.65 4.52 -5.35
C ALA A 115 17.80 3.15 -4.63
N SER A 116 16.87 2.77 -3.73
CA SER A 116 16.84 1.44 -3.11
C SER A 116 16.37 0.29 -4.02
N GLY A 117 16.09 0.57 -5.30
CA GLY A 117 15.54 -0.43 -6.22
C GLY A 117 14.09 -0.82 -5.90
N LYS A 118 13.22 0.17 -5.63
CA LYS A 118 11.78 -0.06 -5.41
C LYS A 118 11.09 -0.68 -6.62
N SER A 119 11.54 -0.31 -7.83
CA SER A 119 11.05 -0.86 -9.08
C SER A 119 11.09 -2.39 -9.07
N LEU A 120 12.16 -3.01 -8.54
CA LEU A 120 12.26 -4.48 -8.43
C LEU A 120 11.25 -5.07 -7.42
N ILE A 121 10.94 -4.36 -6.33
CA ILE A 121 9.90 -4.75 -5.37
C ILE A 121 8.53 -4.71 -6.05
N ILE A 122 8.23 -3.61 -6.74
CA ILE A 122 6.96 -3.43 -7.47
C ILE A 122 6.84 -4.51 -8.56
N TYR A 123 7.88 -4.75 -9.34
CA TYR A 123 7.93 -5.80 -10.36
C TYR A 123 7.61 -7.18 -9.79
N ALA A 124 8.25 -7.57 -8.68
CA ALA A 124 7.99 -8.85 -8.03
C ALA A 124 6.53 -8.99 -7.59
N LEU A 125 5.95 -7.93 -7.01
CA LEU A 125 4.53 -7.91 -6.61
C LEU A 125 3.59 -7.99 -7.82
N VAL A 126 3.87 -7.25 -8.89
CA VAL A 126 3.07 -7.29 -10.11
C VAL A 126 3.12 -8.68 -10.73
N ARG A 127 4.30 -9.31 -10.83
CA ARG A 127 4.43 -10.69 -11.33
C ARG A 127 3.64 -11.67 -10.48
N TYR A 128 3.71 -11.54 -9.15
CA TYR A 128 2.97 -12.40 -8.24
C TYR A 128 1.45 -12.35 -8.48
N TYR A 129 0.88 -11.13 -8.53
CA TYR A 129 -0.56 -10.97 -8.75
C TYR A 129 -0.98 -11.25 -10.21
N HIS A 130 -0.11 -10.98 -11.18
CA HIS A 130 -0.35 -11.33 -12.58
C HIS A 130 -0.46 -12.84 -12.76
N MET A 131 0.39 -13.64 -12.11
CA MET A 131 0.31 -15.11 -12.11
C MET A 131 -0.96 -15.65 -11.45
N MET A 132 -1.63 -14.85 -10.63
CA MET A 132 -2.97 -15.14 -10.09
C MET A 132 -4.11 -14.70 -11.02
N GLY A 133 -3.80 -14.19 -12.22
CA GLY A 133 -4.78 -13.67 -13.17
C GLY A 133 -5.34 -12.29 -12.82
N LEU A 134 -4.71 -11.55 -11.89
CA LEU A 134 -5.21 -10.26 -11.43
C LEU A 134 -4.60 -9.10 -12.23
N LYS A 135 -5.43 -8.10 -12.53
CA LYS A 135 -4.99 -6.82 -13.10
C LYS A 135 -4.36 -5.95 -12.02
N THR A 136 -3.26 -5.28 -12.34
CA THR A 136 -2.55 -4.38 -11.40
C THR A 136 -2.57 -2.94 -11.93
N LEU A 137 -2.97 -2.00 -11.08
CA LEU A 137 -2.88 -0.55 -11.35
C LEU A 137 -1.68 0.02 -10.59
N ILE A 138 -0.75 0.66 -11.32
CA ILE A 138 0.40 1.36 -10.75
C ILE A 138 0.19 2.86 -10.99
N LEU A 139 0.14 3.64 -9.91
CA LEU A 139 0.05 5.09 -9.98
C LEU A 139 1.42 5.71 -9.70
N VAL A 140 1.89 6.55 -10.62
CA VAL A 140 3.15 7.30 -10.52
C VAL A 140 2.88 8.78 -10.81
N PRO A 141 3.70 9.72 -10.29
CA PRO A 141 3.35 11.14 -10.31
C PRO A 141 3.51 11.84 -11.67
N THR A 142 4.24 11.26 -12.62
CA THR A 142 4.48 11.87 -13.94
C THR A 142 4.45 10.83 -15.06
N THR A 143 4.18 11.27 -16.28
CA THR A 143 4.25 10.43 -17.50
C THR A 143 5.65 9.88 -17.75
N SER A 144 6.69 10.68 -17.48
CA SER A 144 8.09 10.23 -17.58
C SER A 144 8.40 9.03 -16.67
N LEU A 145 7.79 8.97 -15.48
CA LEU A 145 7.93 7.82 -14.58
C LEU A 145 7.12 6.61 -15.03
N VAL A 146 6.04 6.81 -15.80
CA VAL A 146 5.31 5.71 -16.45
C VAL A 146 6.25 5.03 -17.46
N GLU A 147 6.84 5.80 -18.36
CA GLU A 147 7.77 5.28 -19.38
C GLU A 147 8.99 4.62 -18.75
N GLN A 148 9.53 5.21 -17.67
CA GLN A 148 10.65 4.61 -16.94
C GLN A 148 10.26 3.28 -16.30
N MET A 149 9.11 3.20 -15.64
CA MET A 149 8.64 1.95 -15.01
C MET A 149 8.40 0.84 -16.06
N TYR A 150 7.84 1.22 -17.21
CA TYR A 150 7.63 0.29 -18.32
C TYR A 150 8.96 -0.28 -18.84
N LYS A 151 9.95 0.58 -19.12
CA LYS A 151 11.30 0.16 -19.54
C LYS A 151 12.02 -0.66 -18.47
N ASP A 152 11.89 -0.30 -17.20
CA ASP A 152 12.45 -1.09 -16.09
C ASP A 152 11.86 -2.51 -16.09
N PHE A 153 10.56 -2.66 -16.33
CA PHE A 153 9.90 -3.97 -16.36
C PHE A 153 10.36 -4.82 -17.55
N GLU A 154 10.45 -4.24 -18.75
CA GLU A 154 11.04 -4.90 -19.92
C GLU A 154 12.49 -5.35 -19.64
N ASP A 155 13.33 -4.47 -19.09
CA ASP A 155 14.72 -4.80 -18.73
C ASP A 155 14.80 -5.91 -17.67
N TYR A 156 13.78 -6.02 -16.80
CA TYR A 156 13.66 -7.08 -15.80
C TYR A 156 13.17 -8.41 -16.38
N GLY A 157 12.79 -8.47 -17.66
CA GLY A 157 12.27 -9.68 -18.32
C GLY A 157 10.75 -9.81 -18.24
N TRP A 158 10.04 -8.68 -18.34
CA TRP A 158 8.63 -8.65 -18.70
C TRP A 158 8.51 -8.78 -20.23
N ASP A 159 7.98 -9.91 -20.68
CA ASP A 159 7.68 -10.23 -22.08
C ASP A 159 6.18 -10.57 -22.21
#